data_AF-A0A7J8ZEI8-F1
#
_entry.id   AF-A0A7J8ZEI8-F1
#
_cell.length_a   1.000
_cell.length_b   1.000
_cell.length_c   1.000
_cell.angle_alpha   90.00
_cell.angle_beta   90.00
_cell.angle_gamma   90.00
#
_symmetry.space_group_name_H-M   'P 1'
#
loop_
_entity.id
_entity.type
_entity.pdbx_description
1 polymer ?
#
loop_
_entity_poly.entity_id
_entity_poly.type
_entity_poly.pdbx_seq_one_letter_code
_entity_poly.pdbx_strand_id
1 'polypeptide(L)'
;MDSTSATKLQLHKKKTWFLLLTFSLLLSTLLITISITSTSSTTPSLLNYAHNRKPKPPLPQFVESKLHVASISPNPIPKLAYLISGSAGDGVSLLRTLKALYHPRNQYAVHLDLEASAEERLEVAELVENEPVFKRVGNVRMVTRANLVTYRGPTMVTNTLHAAAILFKEGGDWDWFINLSASDYPLVTQDDLLHTLSTIPRDLNFIEHTSDIGWKEYQRAKPVIIDPGLYSRRKSDVFWVTEKRSVPTAYRLFT
;
A
#
# COMPACT_ATOMS: atom_id res chain seq x y z
N MET A 1 -25.82 46.88 -76.19
CA MET A 1 -25.91 45.69 -75.32
C MET A 1 -25.28 46.01 -73.97
N ASP A 2 -26.02 46.84 -73.23
CA ASP A 2 -26.25 46.97 -71.78
C ASP A 2 -25.13 46.70 -70.76
N SER A 3 -24.27 47.71 -70.56
CA SER A 3 -23.46 47.87 -69.34
C SER A 3 -24.31 48.04 -68.06
N THR A 4 -25.58 48.44 -68.21
CA THR A 4 -26.58 48.56 -67.14
C THR A 4 -27.08 47.21 -66.61
N SER A 5 -26.94 46.12 -67.37
CA SER A 5 -27.37 44.79 -66.96
C SER A 5 -26.40 44.16 -65.95
N ALA A 6 -25.08 44.32 -66.18
CA ALA A 6 -24.04 43.77 -65.32
C ALA A 6 -24.00 44.42 -63.92
N THR A 7 -24.24 45.73 -63.82
CA THR A 7 -24.29 46.45 -62.53
C THR A 7 -25.53 46.07 -61.71
N LYS A 8 -26.68 45.86 -62.37
CA LYS A 8 -27.91 45.36 -61.72
C LYS A 8 -27.73 43.94 -61.19
N LEU A 9 -27.05 43.06 -61.93
CA LEU A 9 -26.77 41.69 -61.49
C LEU A 9 -25.83 41.64 -60.27
N GLN A 10 -24.79 42.48 -60.25
CA GLN A 10 -23.88 42.63 -59.10
C GLN A 10 -24.58 43.21 -57.87
N LEU A 11 -25.44 44.21 -58.04
CA LEU A 11 -26.24 44.79 -56.96
C LEU A 11 -27.26 43.78 -56.40
N HIS A 12 -27.88 42.98 -57.27
CA HIS A 12 -28.80 41.92 -56.87
C HIS A 12 -28.08 40.81 -56.11
N LYS A 13 -26.86 40.44 -56.54
CA LYS A 13 -26.02 39.45 -55.85
C LYS A 13 -25.60 39.95 -54.46
N LYS A 14 -25.17 41.21 -54.33
CA LYS A 14 -24.86 41.81 -53.01
C LYS A 14 -26.08 41.87 -52.09
N LYS A 15 -27.27 42.18 -52.62
CA LYS A 15 -28.53 42.15 -51.86
C LYS A 15 -28.91 40.74 -51.41
N THR A 16 -28.71 39.71 -52.23
CA THR A 16 -29.00 38.32 -51.82
C THR A 16 -28.01 37.80 -50.79
N TRP A 17 -26.72 38.13 -50.91
CA TRP A 17 -25.73 37.80 -49.87
C TRP A 17 -26.00 38.54 -48.55
N PHE A 18 -26.43 39.80 -48.61
CA PHE A 18 -26.83 40.55 -47.43
C PHE A 18 -28.08 39.95 -46.77
N LEU A 19 -29.09 39.57 -47.56
CA LEU A 19 -30.28 38.86 -47.07
C LEU A 19 -29.92 37.54 -46.37
N LEU A 20 -29.06 36.72 -46.99
CA LEU A 20 -28.59 35.47 -46.40
C LEU A 20 -27.81 35.68 -45.10
N LEU A 21 -26.99 36.72 -45.02
CA LEU A 21 -26.24 37.07 -43.81
C LEU A 21 -27.17 37.54 -42.69
N THR A 22 -28.14 38.41 -43.00
CA THR A 22 -29.14 38.88 -42.03
C THR A 22 -30.03 37.75 -41.53
N PHE A 23 -30.42 36.82 -42.40
CA PHE A 23 -31.21 35.65 -42.03
C PHE A 23 -30.42 34.70 -41.13
N SER A 24 -29.14 34.45 -41.45
CA SER A 24 -28.23 33.66 -40.61
C SER A 24 -28.06 34.27 -39.21
N LEU A 25 -27.89 35.60 -39.14
CA LEU A 25 -27.75 36.30 -37.86
C LEU A 25 -29.04 36.24 -37.02
N LEU A 26 -30.20 36.44 -37.65
CA LEU A 26 -31.51 36.32 -37.00
C LEU A 26 -31.75 34.89 -36.49
N LEU A 27 -31.45 33.88 -37.29
CA LEU A 27 -31.61 32.47 -36.91
C LEU A 27 -30.68 32.09 -35.75
N SER A 28 -29.44 32.58 -35.76
CA SER A 28 -28.49 32.43 -34.66
C SER A 28 -29.03 33.05 -33.36
N THR A 29 -29.51 34.30 -33.41
CA THR A 29 -30.09 34.95 -32.23
C THR A 29 -31.35 34.26 -31.71
N LEU A 30 -32.17 33.70 -32.61
CA LEU A 30 -33.35 32.92 -32.24
C LEU A 30 -32.96 31.59 -31.55
N LEU A 31 -31.94 30.89 -32.04
CA LEU A 31 -31.47 29.65 -31.42
C LEU A 31 -30.84 29.88 -30.05
N ILE A 32 -30.12 30.99 -29.87
CA ILE A 32 -29.55 31.37 -28.56
C ILE A 32 -30.67 31.73 -27.57
N THR A 33 -31.67 32.51 -27.99
CA THR A 33 -32.81 32.86 -27.12
C THR A 33 -33.68 31.65 -26.77
N ILE A 34 -33.87 30.70 -27.69
CA ILE A 34 -34.52 29.42 -27.39
C ILE A 34 -33.67 28.61 -26.40
N SER A 35 -32.35 28.56 -26.54
CA SER A 35 -31.48 27.81 -25.61
C SER A 35 -31.51 28.39 -24.17
N ILE A 36 -31.59 29.71 -24.04
CA ILE A 36 -31.68 30.40 -22.74
C ILE A 36 -33.08 30.25 -22.11
N THR A 37 -34.15 30.26 -22.92
CA THR A 37 -35.52 30.07 -22.42
C THR A 37 -35.85 28.59 -22.15
N SER A 38 -35.23 27.65 -22.87
CA SER A 38 -35.33 26.20 -22.62
C SER A 38 -34.67 25.77 -21.31
N THR A 39 -33.78 26.58 -20.76
CA THR A 39 -33.13 26.34 -19.46
C THR A 39 -33.89 26.96 -18.28
N SER A 40 -35.03 27.63 -18.54
CA SER A 40 -35.85 28.30 -17.53
C SER A 40 -37.26 27.71 -17.44
N SER A 41 -37.36 26.39 -17.26
CA SER A 41 -38.59 25.70 -16.82
C SER A 41 -38.35 24.99 -15.48
N THR A 42 -37.89 25.75 -14.48
CA THR A 42 -38.06 25.32 -13.08
C THR A 42 -39.48 25.63 -12.66
N THR A 43 -40.34 24.63 -12.76
CA THR A 43 -41.60 24.58 -12.03
C THR A 43 -41.33 24.69 -10.53
N PRO A 44 -42.08 25.51 -9.76
CA PRO A 44 -42.03 25.43 -8.32
C PRO A 44 -42.87 24.23 -7.91
N SER A 45 -42.24 23.05 -7.77
CA SER A 45 -42.84 21.92 -7.06
C SER A 45 -42.83 22.21 -5.55
N LEU A 46 -43.66 23.18 -5.15
CA LEU A 46 -44.22 23.20 -3.81
C LEU A 46 -45.21 22.06 -3.73
N LEU A 47 -44.73 20.88 -3.30
CA LEU A 47 -45.43 19.91 -2.46
C LEU A 47 -44.56 18.63 -2.34
N ASN A 48 -44.41 18.16 -1.10
CA ASN A 48 -43.74 16.93 -0.68
C ASN A 48 -42.20 16.95 -0.61
N TYR A 49 -41.67 17.87 0.20
CA TYR A 49 -40.49 17.56 1.02
C TYR A 49 -40.93 16.64 2.18
N ALA A 50 -41.43 15.45 1.82
CA ALA A 50 -41.43 14.34 2.74
C ALA A 50 -39.95 14.00 2.95
N HIS A 51 -39.51 14.10 4.20
CA HIS A 51 -38.17 13.82 4.67
C HIS A 51 -37.82 12.35 4.44
N ASN A 52 -37.59 11.97 3.19
CA ASN A 52 -36.90 10.74 2.84
C ASN A 52 -35.43 10.98 3.17
N ARG A 53 -35.12 10.90 4.48
CA ARG A 53 -33.79 10.60 4.96
C ARG A 53 -33.40 9.27 4.32
N LYS A 54 -32.80 9.31 3.12
CA LYS A 54 -31.98 8.20 2.67
C LYS A 54 -31.03 7.94 3.83
N PRO A 55 -31.03 6.74 4.45
CA PRO A 55 -30.03 6.43 5.45
C PRO A 55 -28.68 6.73 4.78
N LYS A 56 -27.85 7.55 5.44
CA LYS A 56 -26.45 7.68 5.02
C LYS A 56 -25.97 6.24 4.81
N PRO A 57 -25.41 5.89 3.64
CA PRO A 57 -24.79 4.57 3.51
C PRO A 57 -23.85 4.44 4.71
N PRO A 58 -23.92 3.33 5.47
CA PRO A 58 -23.06 3.17 6.62
C PRO A 58 -21.63 3.44 6.13
N LEU A 59 -20.96 4.38 6.79
CA LEU A 59 -19.54 4.59 6.55
C LEU A 59 -18.91 3.20 6.67
N PRO A 60 -18.14 2.73 5.67
CA PRO A 60 -17.49 1.44 5.76
C PRO A 60 -16.78 1.37 7.11
N GLN A 61 -17.21 0.41 7.94
CA GLN A 61 -16.66 0.23 9.28
C GLN A 61 -15.29 -0.43 9.12
N PHE A 62 -14.31 0.40 8.77
CA PHE A 62 -12.92 0.04 8.68
C PHE A 62 -12.39 -0.38 10.05
N VAL A 63 -11.50 -1.37 10.09
CA VAL A 63 -10.97 -1.96 11.32
C VAL A 63 -10.32 -0.88 12.19
N GLU A 64 -9.74 0.12 11.55
CA GLU A 64 -9.13 1.33 12.08
C GLU A 64 -10.04 2.06 13.06
N SER A 65 -11.36 2.09 12.83
CA SER A 65 -12.34 2.70 13.75
C SER A 65 -12.47 1.97 15.09
N LYS A 66 -12.03 0.71 15.16
CA LYS A 66 -12.00 -0.12 16.36
C LYS A 66 -10.60 -0.20 16.98
N LEU A 67 -9.58 0.36 16.32
CA LEU A 67 -8.21 0.35 16.83
C LEU A 67 -8.03 1.51 17.80
N HIS A 68 -7.63 1.20 19.02
CA HIS A 68 -7.12 2.19 19.96
C HIS A 68 -5.61 2.20 19.88
N VAL A 69 -5.02 3.40 19.81
CA VAL A 69 -3.57 3.55 19.89
C VAL A 69 -3.13 3.05 21.27
N ALA A 70 -2.18 2.12 21.29
CA ALA A 70 -1.64 1.59 22.53
C ALA A 70 -0.99 2.72 23.34
N SER A 71 -1.10 2.65 24.67
CA SER A 71 -0.46 3.63 25.54
C SER A 71 1.06 3.54 25.40
N ILE A 72 1.70 4.66 25.11
CA ILE A 72 3.15 4.75 25.00
C ILE A 72 3.77 4.57 26.39
N SER A 73 4.79 3.71 26.49
CA SER A 73 5.53 3.50 27.73
C SER A 73 6.18 4.81 28.23
N PRO A 74 6.18 5.11 29.55
CA PRO A 74 6.85 6.29 30.08
C PRO A 74 8.37 6.14 30.15
N ASN A 75 8.90 4.92 30.04
CA ASN A 75 10.36 4.70 30.02
C ASN A 75 10.92 5.34 28.73
N PRO A 76 11.95 6.19 28.77
CA PRO A 76 12.49 6.83 27.57
C PRO A 76 13.23 5.86 26.63
N ILE A 77 13.78 4.77 27.15
CA ILE A 77 14.53 3.79 26.35
C ILE A 77 13.55 2.80 25.70
N PRO A 78 13.45 2.79 24.36
CA PRO A 78 12.50 1.92 23.67
C PRO A 78 12.88 0.43 23.79
N LYS A 79 11.94 -0.44 23.47
CA LYS A 79 12.15 -1.86 23.22
C LYS A 79 11.87 -2.15 21.75
N LEU A 80 12.82 -2.79 21.09
CA LEU A 80 12.71 -3.13 19.67
C LEU A 80 12.27 -4.58 19.51
N ALA A 81 11.44 -4.83 18.51
CA ALA A 81 11.02 -6.13 18.06
C ALA A 81 11.64 -6.42 16.69
N TYR A 82 12.42 -7.48 16.58
CA TYR A 82 13.09 -7.87 15.34
C TYR A 82 12.46 -9.14 14.76
N LEU A 83 12.17 -9.12 13.47
CA LEU A 83 12.13 -10.34 12.66
C LEU A 83 13.48 -10.49 11.96
N ILE A 84 14.12 -11.65 12.09
CA ILE A 84 15.29 -12.04 11.30
C ILE A 84 14.92 -13.29 10.51
N SER A 85 14.77 -13.16 9.20
CA SER A 85 14.34 -14.24 8.31
C SER A 85 15.43 -14.69 7.34
N GLY A 86 15.53 -15.99 7.07
CA GLY A 86 16.44 -16.57 6.08
C GLY A 86 15.79 -17.68 5.25
N SER A 87 16.52 -18.17 4.26
CA SER A 87 16.16 -19.27 3.35
C SER A 87 17.16 -20.42 3.47
N ALA A 88 17.09 -21.39 2.56
CA ALA A 88 18.07 -22.49 2.49
C ALA A 88 19.53 -22.00 2.47
N GLY A 89 20.35 -22.53 3.38
CA GLY A 89 21.77 -22.19 3.50
C GLY A 89 22.07 -20.92 4.32
N ASP A 90 21.05 -20.20 4.77
CA ASP A 90 21.23 -18.95 5.53
C ASP A 90 21.42 -19.17 7.04
N GLY A 91 21.29 -20.40 7.56
CA GLY A 91 21.27 -20.66 9.01
C GLY A 91 22.41 -20.00 9.79
N VAL A 92 23.64 -20.10 9.29
CA VAL A 92 24.83 -19.49 9.91
C VAL A 92 24.77 -17.96 9.87
N SER A 93 24.46 -17.38 8.71
CA SER A 93 24.35 -15.92 8.54
C SER A 93 23.25 -15.33 9.40
N LEU A 94 22.12 -16.02 9.48
CA LEU A 94 20.98 -15.67 10.33
C LEU A 94 21.35 -15.65 11.82
N LEU A 95 22.05 -16.68 12.30
CA LEU A 95 22.53 -16.71 13.69
C LEU A 95 23.59 -15.64 13.97
N ARG A 96 24.48 -15.37 13.01
CA ARG A 96 25.48 -14.30 13.10
C ARG A 96 24.81 -12.93 13.23
N THR A 97 23.79 -12.65 12.43
CA THR A 97 23.04 -11.39 12.48
C THR A 97 22.25 -11.27 13.78
N LEU A 98 21.58 -12.34 14.24
CA LEU A 98 20.91 -12.37 15.54
C LEU A 98 21.86 -12.03 16.68
N LYS A 99 23.04 -12.66 16.73
CA LYS A 99 24.04 -12.40 17.77
C LYS A 99 24.56 -10.97 17.75
N ALA A 100 24.76 -10.38 16.56
CA ALA A 100 25.19 -9.00 16.41
C ALA A 100 24.12 -7.98 16.86
N LEU A 101 22.84 -8.31 16.70
CA LEU A 101 21.71 -7.46 17.10
C LEU A 101 21.24 -7.70 18.53
N TYR A 102 21.76 -8.71 19.23
CA TYR A 102 21.19 -9.15 20.49
C TYR A 102 21.36 -8.10 21.60
N HIS A 103 20.25 -7.80 22.27
CA HIS A 103 20.19 -6.95 23.44
C HIS A 103 19.06 -7.46 24.37
N PRO A 104 19.27 -7.56 25.69
CA PRO A 104 18.31 -8.18 26.61
C PRO A 104 16.97 -7.45 26.75
N ARG A 105 16.88 -6.18 26.31
CA ARG A 105 15.61 -5.41 26.32
C ARG A 105 14.70 -5.70 25.13
N ASN A 106 15.26 -6.19 24.02
CA ASN A 106 14.57 -6.32 22.75
C ASN A 106 13.91 -7.70 22.64
N GLN A 107 13.04 -7.86 21.65
CA GLN A 107 12.36 -9.11 21.32
C GLN A 107 12.76 -9.58 19.92
N TYR A 108 12.93 -10.89 19.74
CA TYR A 108 13.40 -11.46 18.48
C TYR A 108 12.51 -12.63 18.05
N ALA A 109 12.03 -12.56 16.81
CA ALA A 109 11.46 -13.68 16.08
C ALA A 109 12.45 -14.11 14.99
N VAL A 110 12.84 -15.37 15.01
CA VAL A 110 13.81 -15.95 14.09
C VAL A 110 13.07 -16.92 13.19
N HIS A 111 13.22 -16.80 11.88
CA HIS A 111 12.51 -17.63 10.91
C HIS A 111 13.44 -18.12 9.82
N LEU A 112 13.41 -19.42 9.55
CA LEU A 112 14.06 -20.03 8.39
C LEU A 112 12.97 -20.71 7.58
N ASP A 113 12.87 -20.36 6.28
CA ASP A 113 11.75 -20.75 5.43
C ASP A 113 11.73 -22.24 5.05
N LEU A 114 10.66 -22.69 4.39
CA LEU A 114 10.52 -24.10 3.97
C LEU A 114 11.40 -24.51 2.77
N GLU A 115 12.17 -23.60 2.16
CA GLU A 115 13.23 -24.00 1.24
C GLU A 115 14.37 -24.67 1.99
N ALA A 116 14.67 -24.20 3.20
CA ALA A 116 15.66 -24.81 4.07
C ALA A 116 15.22 -26.21 4.51
N SER A 117 16.19 -27.12 4.61
CA SER A 117 15.92 -28.51 4.98
C SER A 117 15.36 -28.60 6.40
N ALA A 118 14.73 -29.73 6.73
CA ALA A 118 14.24 -29.93 8.09
C ALA A 118 15.41 -29.97 9.09
N GLU A 119 16.52 -30.54 8.67
CA GLU A 119 17.76 -30.67 9.43
C GLU A 119 18.35 -29.28 9.75
N GLU A 120 18.48 -28.40 8.74
CA GLU A 120 19.00 -27.05 8.94
C GLU A 120 18.10 -26.23 9.88
N ARG A 121 16.78 -26.32 9.70
CA ARG A 121 15.82 -25.63 10.59
C ARG A 121 15.89 -26.14 12.03
N LEU A 122 16.05 -27.45 12.22
CA LEU A 122 16.20 -28.05 13.55
C LEU A 122 17.52 -27.64 14.20
N GLU A 123 18.62 -27.63 13.44
CA GLU A 123 19.92 -27.17 13.93
C GLU A 123 19.86 -25.71 14.41
N VAL A 124 19.29 -24.80 13.61
CA VAL A 124 19.12 -23.40 14.01
C VAL A 124 18.23 -23.28 15.27
N ALA A 125 17.14 -24.04 15.35
CA ALA A 125 16.27 -24.05 16.51
C ALA A 125 17.01 -24.51 17.78
N GLU A 126 17.78 -25.59 17.69
CA GLU A 126 18.57 -26.14 18.78
C GLU A 126 19.66 -25.15 19.24
N LEU A 127 20.35 -24.50 18.30
CA LEU A 127 21.35 -23.48 18.60
C LEU A 127 20.73 -22.27 19.32
N VAL A 128 19.55 -21.83 18.90
CA VAL A 128 18.82 -20.73 19.59
C VAL A 128 18.38 -21.16 20.99
N GLU A 129 17.86 -22.37 21.16
CA GLU A 129 17.37 -22.88 22.44
C GLU A 129 18.50 -23.12 23.45
N ASN A 130 19.66 -23.58 22.98
CA ASN A 130 20.81 -23.91 23.82
C ASN A 130 21.74 -22.73 24.09
N GLU A 131 21.59 -21.59 23.40
CA GLU A 131 22.39 -20.40 23.67
C GLU A 131 22.07 -19.86 25.09
N PRO A 132 23.04 -19.86 26.03
CA PRO A 132 22.76 -19.61 27.45
C PRO A 132 22.11 -18.27 27.74
N VAL A 133 22.49 -17.23 26.97
CA VAL A 133 21.96 -15.88 27.14
C VAL A 133 20.51 -15.81 26.68
N PHE A 134 20.19 -16.41 25.54
CA PHE A 134 18.84 -16.42 24.99
C PHE A 134 17.89 -17.19 25.90
N LYS A 135 18.33 -18.36 26.39
CA LYS A 135 17.58 -19.19 27.33
C LYS A 135 17.32 -18.48 28.65
N ARG A 136 18.31 -17.78 29.19
CA ARG A 136 18.19 -17.05 30.47
C ARG A 136 17.24 -15.86 30.38
N VAL A 137 17.27 -15.11 29.27
CA VAL A 137 16.45 -13.90 29.11
C VAL A 137 15.08 -14.20 28.53
N GLY A 138 14.95 -15.25 27.71
CA GLY A 138 13.68 -15.71 27.15
C GLY A 138 13.10 -14.78 26.08
N ASN A 139 13.93 -13.99 25.40
CA ASN A 139 13.50 -12.95 24.46
C ASN A 139 13.73 -13.29 22.97
N VAL A 140 14.18 -14.51 22.67
CA VAL A 140 14.37 -15.01 21.30
C VAL A 140 13.42 -16.18 21.05
N ARG A 141 12.66 -16.13 19.96
CA ARG A 141 11.66 -17.14 19.59
C ARG A 141 11.90 -17.65 18.19
N MET A 142 12.10 -18.95 18.05
CA MET A 142 12.19 -19.61 16.75
C MET A 142 10.79 -19.88 16.20
N VAL A 143 10.51 -19.47 14.97
CA VAL A 143 9.27 -19.78 14.25
C VAL A 143 9.35 -21.22 13.75
N THR A 144 8.86 -22.16 14.57
CA THR A 144 8.91 -23.61 14.27
C THR A 144 7.97 -24.01 13.12
N ARG A 145 6.80 -23.35 13.02
CA ARG A 145 5.91 -23.48 11.87
C ARG A 145 6.41 -22.58 10.73
N ALA A 146 7.45 -23.05 10.05
CA ALA A 146 8.06 -22.33 8.93
C ALA A 146 7.05 -22.12 7.79
N ASN A 147 7.03 -20.91 7.25
CA ASN A 147 6.34 -20.56 6.02
C ASN A 147 7.24 -20.84 4.81
N LEU A 148 6.66 -21.16 3.66
CA LEU A 148 7.37 -21.07 2.38
C LEU A 148 7.31 -19.62 1.90
N VAL A 149 8.45 -19.02 1.59
CA VAL A 149 8.54 -17.60 1.22
C VAL A 149 8.98 -17.45 -0.22
N THR A 150 8.11 -16.93 -1.07
CA THR A 150 8.38 -16.66 -2.49
C THR A 150 8.83 -15.22 -2.68
N TYR A 151 9.96 -15.00 -3.34
CA TYR A 151 10.43 -13.65 -3.64
C TYR A 151 9.40 -12.90 -4.50
N ARG A 152 9.15 -11.62 -4.16
CA ARG A 152 8.09 -10.76 -4.75
C ARG A 152 6.66 -11.26 -4.55
N GLY A 153 6.47 -12.38 -3.85
CA GLY A 153 5.17 -12.94 -3.54
C GLY A 153 4.57 -12.33 -2.27
N PRO A 154 3.22 -12.38 -2.12
CA PRO A 154 2.53 -12.08 -0.87
C PRO A 154 3.02 -12.89 0.32
N THR A 155 3.61 -14.08 0.11
CA THR A 155 4.17 -14.89 1.19
C THR A 155 5.29 -14.21 2.00
N MET A 156 6.03 -13.25 1.40
CA MET A 156 6.98 -12.42 2.16
C MET A 156 6.28 -11.54 3.20
N VAL A 157 5.14 -10.95 2.82
CA VAL A 157 4.34 -10.10 3.71
C VAL A 157 3.67 -10.97 4.77
N THR A 158 3.11 -12.12 4.41
CA THR A 158 2.50 -13.02 5.40
C THR A 158 3.51 -13.54 6.41
N ASN A 159 4.76 -13.79 6.00
CA ASN A 159 5.83 -14.15 6.94
C ASN A 159 6.11 -13.04 7.96
N THR A 160 6.18 -11.80 7.48
CA THR A 160 6.37 -10.62 8.33
C THR A 160 5.23 -10.48 9.34
N LEU A 161 3.98 -10.62 8.88
CA LEU A 161 2.79 -10.58 9.74
C LEU A 161 2.75 -11.74 10.73
N HIS A 162 3.18 -12.94 10.33
CA HIS A 162 3.26 -14.10 11.22
C HIS A 162 4.24 -13.86 12.37
N ALA A 163 5.42 -13.32 12.07
CA ALA A 163 6.41 -12.98 13.09
C ALA A 163 5.91 -11.86 14.03
N ALA A 164 5.31 -10.80 13.48
CA ALA A 164 4.72 -9.74 14.28
C ALA A 164 3.63 -10.29 15.22
N ALA A 165 2.77 -11.19 14.74
CA ALA A 165 1.73 -11.82 15.55
C ALA A 165 2.31 -12.65 16.71
N ILE A 166 3.41 -13.39 16.49
CA ILE A 166 4.14 -14.11 17.55
C ILE A 166 4.68 -13.11 18.59
N LEU A 167 5.30 -12.02 18.15
CA LEU A 167 5.87 -11.01 19.05
C LEU A 167 4.79 -10.22 19.81
N PHE A 168 3.63 -9.98 19.23
CA PHE A 168 2.49 -9.40 19.96
C PHE A 168 1.94 -10.35 21.02
N LYS A 169 1.87 -11.65 20.71
CA LYS A 169 1.31 -12.64 21.63
C LYS A 169 2.26 -13.01 22.77
N GLU A 170 3.55 -13.12 22.47
CA GLU A 170 4.53 -13.74 23.36
C GLU A 170 5.67 -12.81 23.75
N GLY A 171 5.93 -11.75 22.97
CA GLY A 171 7.02 -10.78 23.16
C GLY A 171 6.73 -9.68 24.19
N GLY A 172 5.47 -9.53 24.60
CA GLY A 172 5.03 -8.44 25.47
C GLY A 172 5.07 -7.08 24.76
N ASP A 173 5.18 -6.01 25.53
CA ASP A 173 5.17 -4.65 24.99
C ASP A 173 6.52 -4.28 24.36
N TRP A 174 6.47 -3.80 23.12
CA TRP A 174 7.58 -3.25 22.35
C TRP A 174 7.12 -2.03 21.54
N ASP A 175 8.05 -1.14 21.19
CA ASP A 175 7.74 0.18 20.64
C ASP A 175 7.87 0.23 19.11
N TRP A 176 8.85 -0.48 18.53
CA TRP A 176 9.06 -0.52 17.09
C TRP A 176 9.37 -1.94 16.60
N PHE A 177 8.87 -2.24 15.40
CA PHE A 177 9.12 -3.50 14.70
C PHE A 177 10.08 -3.28 13.53
N ILE A 178 11.10 -4.14 13.41
CA ILE A 178 12.13 -4.07 12.37
C ILE A 178 12.25 -5.46 11.72
N ASN A 179 11.96 -5.55 10.43
CA ASN A 179 12.15 -6.78 9.66
C ASN A 179 13.53 -6.77 8.98
N LEU A 180 14.24 -7.88 9.09
CA LEU A 180 15.58 -8.10 8.55
C LEU A 180 15.67 -9.47 7.90
N SER A 181 16.56 -9.58 6.92
CA SER A 181 16.99 -10.82 6.29
C SER A 181 18.31 -11.31 6.87
N ALA A 182 18.68 -12.55 6.57
CA ALA A 182 20.00 -13.10 6.90
C ALA A 182 21.17 -12.37 6.21
N SER A 183 20.89 -11.59 5.17
CA SER A 183 21.87 -10.78 4.44
C SER A 183 22.11 -9.41 5.07
N ASP A 184 21.23 -8.96 5.97
CA ASP A 184 21.36 -7.67 6.65
C ASP A 184 22.36 -7.74 7.81
N TYR A 185 23.00 -6.61 8.12
CA TYR A 185 23.95 -6.50 9.23
C TYR A 185 23.93 -5.11 9.86
N PRO A 186 23.94 -4.99 11.20
CA PRO A 186 23.94 -3.69 11.86
C PRO A 186 25.24 -2.91 11.60
N LEU A 187 25.11 -1.62 11.32
CA LEU A 187 26.23 -0.68 11.19
C LEU A 187 26.48 0.15 12.48
N VAL A 188 25.56 0.06 13.44
CA VAL A 188 25.61 0.74 14.73
C VAL A 188 25.35 -0.28 15.84
N THR A 189 25.86 0.00 17.04
CA THR A 189 25.58 -0.85 18.20
C THR A 189 24.12 -0.72 18.64
N GLN A 190 23.62 -1.72 19.37
CA GLN A 190 22.26 -1.66 19.93
C GLN A 190 22.12 -0.51 20.93
N ASP A 191 23.16 -0.22 21.71
CA ASP A 191 23.13 0.87 22.69
C ASP A 191 23.03 2.24 21.99
N ASP A 192 23.80 2.45 20.93
CA ASP A 192 23.74 3.70 20.14
C ASP A 192 22.39 3.87 19.44
N LEU A 193 21.83 2.78 18.90
CA LEU A 193 20.52 2.78 18.27
C LEU A 193 19.42 3.12 19.30
N LEU A 194 19.43 2.46 20.46
CA LEU A 194 18.48 2.71 21.54
C LEU A 194 18.60 4.13 22.10
N HIS A 195 19.83 4.64 22.26
CA HIS A 195 20.08 6.01 22.67
C HIS A 195 19.48 7.00 21.67
N THR A 196 19.75 6.82 20.38
CA THR A 196 19.22 7.69 19.32
C THR A 196 17.69 7.67 19.32
N LEU A 197 17.08 6.48 19.31
CA LEU A 197 15.64 6.31 19.29
C LEU A 197 14.94 6.78 20.57
N SER A 198 15.63 6.90 21.70
CA SER A 198 15.06 7.44 22.95
C SER A 198 14.59 8.90 22.83
N THR A 199 15.13 9.63 21.84
CA THR A 199 14.79 11.02 21.57
C THR A 199 13.65 11.18 20.55
N ILE A 200 13.24 10.09 19.90
CA ILE A 200 12.28 10.12 18.80
C ILE A 200 10.87 9.79 19.31
N PRO A 201 9.83 10.54 18.90
CA PRO A 201 8.45 10.20 19.25
C PRO A 201 8.05 8.79 18.76
N ARG A 202 7.44 8.01 19.66
CA ARG A 202 7.09 6.58 19.43
C ARG A 202 5.86 6.36 18.55
N ASP A 203 5.13 7.41 18.24
CA ASP A 203 4.01 7.40 17.32
C ASP A 203 4.44 7.48 15.84
N LEU A 204 5.74 7.56 15.58
CA LEU A 204 6.30 7.60 14.23
C LEU A 204 6.67 6.22 13.69
N ASN A 205 6.54 6.08 12.36
CA ASN A 205 7.01 4.92 11.59
C ASN A 205 8.08 5.36 10.60
N PHE A 206 9.11 4.52 10.41
CA PHE A 206 10.20 4.77 9.48
C PHE A 206 10.05 3.85 8.28
N ILE A 207 9.43 4.36 7.22
CA ILE A 207 9.19 3.60 5.99
C ILE A 207 9.60 4.48 4.82
N GLU A 208 10.55 3.99 4.01
CA GLU A 208 10.86 4.64 2.75
C GLU A 208 9.71 4.43 1.77
N HIS A 209 9.17 5.51 1.23
CA HIS A 209 8.13 5.45 0.23
C HIS A 209 8.13 6.66 -0.70
N THR A 210 7.61 6.49 -1.91
CA THR A 210 7.25 7.58 -2.82
C THR A 210 5.79 7.49 -3.24
N SER A 211 5.14 8.64 -3.36
CA SER A 211 3.81 8.78 -3.97
C SER A 211 3.85 8.93 -5.48
N ASP A 212 5.04 9.14 -6.06
CA ASP A 212 5.23 9.15 -7.51
C ASP A 212 5.47 7.73 -8.01
N ILE A 213 4.37 7.10 -8.43
CA ILE A 213 4.36 5.70 -8.84
C ILE A 213 4.90 5.56 -10.28
N GLY A 214 4.69 6.57 -11.15
CA GLY A 214 5.11 6.56 -12.55
C GLY A 214 4.93 5.21 -13.26
N TRP A 215 6.02 4.70 -13.84
CA TRP A 215 6.04 3.41 -14.53
C TRP A 215 5.78 2.19 -13.63
N LYS A 216 6.01 2.31 -12.30
CA LYS A 216 5.78 1.20 -11.36
C LYS A 216 4.30 0.84 -11.28
N GLU A 217 3.37 1.72 -11.65
CA GLU A 217 1.94 1.43 -11.64
C GLU A 217 1.63 0.25 -12.58
N TYR A 218 2.17 0.32 -13.78
CA TYR A 218 1.97 -0.71 -14.80
C TYR A 218 2.69 -2.03 -14.45
N GLN A 219 3.82 -1.95 -13.74
CA GLN A 219 4.64 -3.11 -13.40
C GLN A 219 4.30 -3.77 -12.06
N ARG A 220 3.68 -3.06 -11.12
CA ARG A 220 3.42 -3.55 -9.75
C ARG A 220 1.96 -3.45 -9.33
N ALA A 221 1.21 -2.45 -9.81
CA ALA A 221 -0.16 -2.21 -9.36
C ALA A 221 -1.22 -2.87 -10.25
N LYS A 222 -0.98 -3.02 -11.55
CA LYS A 222 -1.91 -3.64 -12.52
C LYS A 222 -1.76 -5.14 -12.72
N PRO A 223 -0.55 -5.74 -12.61
CA PRO A 223 -0.40 -7.18 -12.80
C PRO A 223 -1.14 -7.99 -11.73
N VAL A 224 -1.57 -9.17 -12.11
CA VAL A 224 -2.10 -10.19 -11.21
C VAL A 224 -1.05 -11.30 -11.11
N ILE A 225 -0.70 -11.68 -9.89
CA ILE A 225 0.27 -12.74 -9.62
C ILE A 225 -0.37 -13.87 -8.83
N ILE A 226 0.11 -15.08 -9.08
CA ILE A 226 -0.21 -16.26 -8.28
C ILE A 226 1.07 -16.65 -7.54
N ASP A 227 0.97 -16.74 -6.21
CA ASP A 227 2.08 -17.16 -5.34
C ASP A 227 1.99 -18.66 -5.06
N PRO A 228 2.90 -19.48 -5.62
CA PRO A 228 2.89 -20.92 -5.40
C PRO A 228 3.10 -21.29 -3.94
N GLY A 229 3.77 -20.44 -3.17
CA GLY A 229 4.03 -20.65 -1.74
C GLY A 229 2.77 -20.75 -0.89
N LEU A 230 1.60 -20.34 -1.42
CA LEU A 230 0.31 -20.46 -0.73
C LEU A 230 -0.35 -21.84 -0.85
N TYR A 231 -0.01 -22.64 -1.86
CA TYR A 231 -0.67 -23.93 -2.12
C TYR A 231 0.29 -25.09 -2.45
N SER A 232 1.56 -24.81 -2.69
CA SER A 232 2.61 -25.78 -3.00
C SER A 232 3.64 -25.84 -1.88
N ARG A 233 4.27 -27.01 -1.70
CA ARG A 233 5.43 -27.20 -0.82
C ARG A 233 6.77 -27.06 -1.55
N ARG A 234 6.75 -27.00 -2.90
CA ARG A 234 7.95 -26.77 -3.71
C ARG A 234 8.06 -25.28 -3.99
N LYS A 235 9.21 -24.70 -3.67
CA LYS A 235 9.50 -23.30 -3.98
C LYS A 235 9.60 -23.12 -5.49
N SER A 236 8.97 -22.07 -5.98
CA SER A 236 9.05 -21.62 -7.35
C SER A 236 8.72 -20.13 -7.39
N ASP A 237 9.16 -19.45 -8.44
CA ASP A 237 8.87 -18.02 -8.61
C ASP A 237 7.36 -17.74 -8.76
N VAL A 238 6.98 -16.49 -8.54
CA VAL A 238 5.59 -16.04 -8.76
C VAL A 238 5.19 -16.23 -10.21
N PHE A 239 3.97 -16.72 -10.44
CA PHE A 239 3.40 -16.79 -11.78
C PHE A 239 2.70 -15.48 -12.13
N TRP A 240 3.07 -14.91 -13.26
CA TRP A 240 2.43 -13.72 -13.80
C TRP A 240 1.27 -14.13 -14.68
N VAL A 241 0.07 -13.64 -14.35
CA VAL A 241 -1.12 -13.85 -15.17
C VAL A 241 -1.08 -12.88 -16.36
N THR A 242 -1.55 -13.35 -17.52
CA THR A 242 -1.56 -12.55 -18.76
C THR A 242 -2.49 -11.34 -18.64
N GLU A 243 -3.64 -11.55 -18.00
CA GLU A 243 -4.66 -10.55 -17.73
C GLU A 243 -4.23 -9.58 -16.63
N LYS A 244 -4.58 -8.31 -16.81
CA LYS A 244 -4.29 -7.23 -15.86
C LYS A 244 -5.58 -6.67 -15.29
N ARG A 245 -5.50 -6.15 -14.07
CA ARG A 245 -6.59 -5.42 -13.43
C ARG A 245 -6.38 -3.91 -13.52
N SER A 246 -7.45 -3.16 -13.25
CA SER A 246 -7.35 -1.71 -13.02
C SER A 246 -6.58 -1.42 -11.72
N VAL A 247 -6.11 -0.18 -11.59
CA VAL A 247 -5.46 0.30 -10.36
C VAL A 247 -6.51 0.32 -9.24
N PRO A 248 -6.20 -0.17 -8.03
CA PRO A 248 -7.12 -0.09 -6.91
C PRO A 248 -7.46 1.36 -6.58
N THR A 249 -8.74 1.65 -6.36
CA THR A 249 -9.22 3.00 -6.00
C THR A 249 -9.61 3.13 -4.53
N ALA A 250 -9.65 2.01 -3.79
CA ALA A 250 -10.05 1.99 -2.38
C ALA A 250 -8.97 2.55 -1.43
N TYR A 251 -7.72 2.63 -1.90
CA TYR A 251 -6.57 3.12 -1.12
C TYR A 251 -5.55 3.77 -2.06
N ARG A 252 -4.71 4.62 -1.49
CA ARG A 252 -3.59 5.21 -2.21
C ARG A 252 -2.41 4.25 -2.19
N LEU A 253 -1.77 4.08 -3.34
CA LEU A 253 -0.56 3.29 -3.47
C LEU A 253 0.67 4.15 -3.18
N PHE A 254 1.63 3.55 -2.49
CA PHE A 254 2.96 4.09 -2.25
C PHE A 254 3.97 3.01 -2.67
N THR A 255 5.15 3.38 -3.16
CA THR A 255 6.17 2.44 -3.69
C THR A 255 7.58 2.79 -3.32
#